data_AF-A0A5E4M5T8-F1
#
_entry.id   AF-A0A5E4M5T8-F1
#
_cell.length_a   1.000
_cell.length_b   1.000
_cell.length_c   1.000
_cell.angle_alpha   90.00
_cell.angle_beta   90.00
_cell.angle_gamma   90.00
#
_symmetry.space_group_name_H-M   'P 1'
#
loop_
_entity.id
_entity.type
_entity.pdbx_description
1 polymer ?
#
loop_
_entity_poly.entity_id
_entity_poly.type
_entity_poly.pdbx_seq_one_letter_code
_entity_poly.pdbx_strand_id
1 'polypeptide(L)'
;MHKNRIEALAKPKKWRDVVSIMERTLPEPVSKAAIGCQLEKTSRIWNLSKPKLRQPNPLLHQNIKTTYSVNWTPNKYDHTSNRIIELAQPKQQLKFHPQCNKVEPRKSYLRPYEKQTAWLKINAVPKTIFKPPLVLKKYTKLTEAEIEEFIDRLSAIPKSRRYTILKKEPKPKIKKLPDKMIESINRLSEPRKLASEMRLNIEYNPFEIPLRVLRHKPSKRIGELAEPKVYETSAIKDAIRENPFEVSKSSLKYKATKLIKKLAQPRRYDN
;
A
#
# COMPACT_ATOMS: atom_id res chain seq x y z
N MET A 1 -44.89 37.92 -8.49
CA MET A 1 -43.42 38.04 -8.53
C MET A 1 -42.67 36.70 -8.61
N HIS A 2 -43.13 35.60 -7.98
CA HIS A 2 -42.37 34.33 -7.99
C HIS A 2 -42.51 33.45 -9.26
N LYS A 3 -43.62 33.50 -10.00
CA LYS A 3 -43.83 32.65 -11.19
C LYS A 3 -42.86 32.96 -12.34
N ASN A 4 -42.56 34.24 -12.57
CA ASN A 4 -41.66 34.68 -13.65
C ASN A 4 -40.20 34.22 -13.45
N ARG A 5 -39.79 33.95 -12.20
CA ARG A 5 -38.42 33.49 -11.89
C ARG A 5 -38.23 32.01 -12.23
N ILE A 6 -39.28 31.20 -12.12
CA ILE A 6 -39.25 29.78 -12.46
C ILE A 6 -39.24 29.61 -13.99
N GLU A 7 -40.04 30.40 -14.72
CA GLU A 7 -40.02 30.41 -16.19
C GLU A 7 -38.68 30.89 -16.78
N ALA A 8 -37.99 31.82 -16.10
CA ALA A 8 -36.65 32.26 -16.50
C ALA A 8 -35.57 31.18 -16.33
N LEU A 9 -35.72 30.29 -15.34
CA LEU A 9 -34.79 29.18 -15.08
C LEU A 9 -35.07 27.95 -15.95
N ALA A 10 -36.28 27.83 -16.51
CA ALA A 10 -36.68 26.71 -17.36
C ALA A 10 -36.18 26.83 -18.82
N LYS A 11 -35.66 28.00 -19.24
CA LYS A 11 -35.09 28.16 -20.59
C LYS A 11 -33.74 27.45 -20.65
N PRO A 12 -33.56 26.42 -21.51
CA PRO A 12 -32.29 25.72 -21.63
C PRO A 12 -31.21 26.72 -22.03
N LYS A 13 -30.16 26.80 -21.22
CA LYS A 13 -29.01 27.66 -21.47
C LYS A 13 -28.41 27.23 -22.81
N LYS A 14 -28.58 28.04 -23.87
CA LYS A 14 -27.95 27.78 -25.17
C LYS A 14 -26.44 27.65 -24.92
N TRP A 15 -25.91 26.44 -25.09
CA TRP A 15 -24.49 26.19 -24.98
C TRP A 15 -23.84 26.99 -26.10
N ARG A 16 -22.89 27.87 -25.75
CA ARG A 16 -22.13 28.59 -26.78
C ARG A 16 -21.39 27.56 -27.62
N ASP A 17 -21.37 27.74 -28.94
CA ASP A 17 -20.69 26.84 -29.86
C ASP A 17 -19.25 26.61 -29.41
N VAL A 18 -19.00 25.39 -28.95
CA VAL A 18 -17.70 24.95 -28.41
C VAL A 18 -16.60 25.16 -29.45
N VAL A 19 -16.95 25.02 -30.72
CA VAL A 19 -16.08 25.27 -31.87
C VAL A 19 -15.61 26.73 -31.90
N SER A 20 -16.51 27.71 -31.73
CA SER A 20 -16.12 29.13 -31.72
C SER A 20 -15.28 29.51 -30.49
N ILE A 21 -15.45 28.81 -29.37
CA ILE A 21 -14.64 29.01 -28.17
C ILE A 21 -13.22 28.47 -28.40
N MET A 22 -13.11 27.31 -29.04
CA MET A 22 -11.81 26.71 -29.35
C MET A 22 -11.02 27.52 -30.39
N GLU A 23 -11.69 28.09 -31.40
CA GLU A 23 -11.06 28.98 -32.39
C GLU A 23 -10.48 30.25 -31.77
N ARG A 24 -11.12 30.79 -30.72
CA ARG A 24 -10.67 32.03 -30.06
C ARG A 24 -9.57 31.82 -29.03
N THR A 25 -9.43 30.61 -28.50
CA THR A 25 -8.56 30.34 -27.33
C THR A 25 -7.26 29.66 -27.70
N LEU A 26 -7.18 29.02 -28.87
CA LEU A 26 -5.97 28.38 -29.34
C LEU A 26 -5.26 29.26 -30.37
N PRO A 27 -3.92 29.31 -30.38
CA PRO A 27 -3.18 29.99 -31.43
C PRO A 27 -3.55 29.39 -32.79
N GLU A 28 -3.73 30.23 -33.81
CA GLU A 28 -4.20 29.87 -35.15
C GLU A 28 -3.64 28.57 -35.77
N PRO A 29 -2.34 28.22 -35.63
CA PRO A 29 -1.83 26.96 -36.18
C PRO A 29 -2.40 25.71 -35.47
N VAL A 30 -2.81 25.82 -34.21
CA VAL A 30 -3.30 24.69 -33.40
C VAL A 30 -4.81 24.49 -33.58
N SER A 31 -5.58 25.57 -33.78
CA SER A 31 -7.03 25.47 -34.02
C SER A 31 -7.34 24.79 -35.36
N LYS A 32 -6.62 25.14 -36.44
CA LYS A 32 -6.80 24.51 -37.77
C LYS A 32 -6.47 23.01 -37.76
N ALA A 33 -5.40 22.61 -37.07
CA ALA A 33 -4.97 21.21 -36.99
C ALA A 33 -5.84 20.32 -36.08
N ALA A 34 -6.50 20.91 -35.06
CA ALA A 34 -7.40 20.19 -34.17
C ALA A 34 -8.79 19.98 -34.80
N ILE A 35 -9.24 20.92 -35.64
CA ILE A 35 -10.58 20.89 -36.26
C ILE A 35 -10.56 20.08 -37.58
N GLY A 36 -9.50 20.22 -38.38
CA GLY A 36 -9.24 19.36 -39.52
C GLY A 36 -8.15 18.37 -39.17
N CYS A 37 -8.47 17.09 -38.97
CA CYS A 37 -7.55 16.00 -38.60
C CYS A 37 -6.40 15.71 -39.60
N GLN A 38 -5.99 16.67 -40.42
CA GLN A 38 -4.89 16.59 -41.36
C GLN A 38 -3.71 17.40 -40.83
N LEU A 39 -2.90 16.76 -39.98
CA LEU A 39 -1.59 17.30 -39.63
C LEU A 39 -0.70 17.26 -40.88
N GLU A 40 -0.11 18.39 -41.25
CA GLU A 40 0.88 18.40 -42.32
C GLU A 40 2.02 17.43 -41.99
N LYS A 41 2.40 16.60 -42.97
CA LYS A 41 3.42 15.54 -42.82
C LYS A 41 4.81 16.08 -42.44
N THR A 42 5.00 17.39 -42.53
CA THR A 42 6.21 18.15 -42.17
C THR A 42 6.19 18.67 -40.73
N SER A 43 5.04 18.65 -40.05
CA SER A 43 4.90 19.19 -38.70
C SER A 43 5.66 18.35 -37.67
N ARG A 44 6.24 19.03 -36.67
CA ARG A 44 6.94 18.37 -35.54
C ARG A 44 6.03 17.38 -34.81
N ILE A 45 4.74 17.71 -34.69
CA ILE A 45 3.74 16.88 -34.04
C ILE A 45 3.52 15.58 -34.83
N TRP A 46 3.45 15.65 -36.17
CA TRP A 46 3.39 14.46 -37.03
C TRP A 46 4.65 13.58 -36.90
N ASN A 47 5.83 14.18 -36.80
CA ASN A 47 7.06 13.42 -36.59
C ASN A 47 7.13 12.76 -35.20
N LEU A 48 6.49 13.34 -34.19
CA LEU A 48 6.37 12.75 -32.85
C LEU A 48 5.29 11.67 -32.77
N SER A 49 4.24 11.73 -33.60
CA SER A 49 3.17 10.73 -33.64
C SER A 49 3.56 9.46 -34.39
N LYS A 50 4.62 9.48 -35.20
CA LYS A 50 5.16 8.27 -35.83
C LYS A 50 5.64 7.29 -34.74
N PRO A 51 5.11 6.05 -34.69
CA PRO A 51 5.61 5.05 -33.77
C PRO A 51 7.11 4.82 -34.05
N LYS A 52 7.95 5.07 -33.05
CA LYS A 52 9.40 4.87 -33.18
C LYS A 52 9.65 3.37 -33.34
N LEU A 53 9.93 2.93 -34.57
CA LEU A 53 10.47 1.60 -34.85
C LEU A 53 11.83 1.50 -34.17
N ARG A 54 11.85 0.97 -32.95
CA ARG A 54 13.10 0.65 -32.26
C ARG A 54 13.72 -0.52 -33.02
N GLN A 55 14.75 -0.24 -33.82
CA GLN A 55 15.66 -1.27 -34.30
C GLN A 55 16.14 -2.04 -33.05
N PRO A 56 15.98 -3.37 -32.99
CA PRO A 56 16.49 -4.15 -31.87
C PRO A 56 18.00 -3.93 -31.80
N ASN A 57 18.48 -3.44 -30.66
CA ASN A 57 19.88 -3.07 -30.47
C ASN A 57 20.73 -4.36 -30.62
N PRO A 58 21.56 -4.52 -31.67
CA PRO A 58 22.24 -5.78 -31.96
C PRO A 58 23.24 -6.18 -30.87
N LEU A 59 23.65 -5.24 -30.02
CA LEU A 59 24.55 -5.47 -28.89
C LEU A 59 23.88 -6.12 -27.67
N LEU A 60 22.54 -6.07 -27.55
CA LEU A 60 21.82 -6.69 -26.42
C LEU A 60 21.49 -8.17 -26.64
N HIS A 61 21.72 -8.70 -27.85
CA HIS A 61 21.47 -10.10 -28.20
C HIS A 61 22.74 -10.88 -28.57
N GLN A 62 23.91 -10.46 -28.08
CA GLN A 62 25.05 -11.37 -28.07
C GLN A 62 24.79 -12.42 -26.98
N ASN A 63 24.38 -13.62 -27.40
CA ASN A 63 24.37 -14.78 -26.54
C ASN A 63 25.77 -14.95 -25.96
N ILE A 64 25.95 -14.61 -24.69
CA ILE A 64 27.20 -14.88 -23.97
C ILE A 64 27.35 -16.40 -23.97
N LYS A 65 28.14 -16.93 -24.91
CA LYS A 65 28.56 -18.33 -24.90
C LYS A 65 29.52 -18.49 -23.72
N THR A 66 28.98 -18.76 -22.54
CA THR A 66 29.79 -19.14 -21.38
C THR A 66 30.36 -20.51 -21.64
N THR A 67 31.58 -20.59 -22.16
CA THR A 67 32.43 -21.78 -22.13
C THR A 67 32.92 -21.99 -20.70
N TYR A 68 32.01 -22.33 -19.79
CA TYR A 68 32.35 -22.78 -18.44
C TYR A 68 32.35 -24.31 -18.45
N SER A 69 33.49 -24.90 -18.80
CA SER A 69 33.78 -26.31 -18.51
C SER A 69 34.29 -26.38 -17.05
N VAL A 70 33.36 -26.38 -16.10
CA VAL A 70 33.69 -26.67 -14.70
C VAL A 70 33.41 -28.15 -14.48
N ASN A 71 34.45 -28.92 -14.17
CA ASN A 71 34.34 -30.29 -13.69
C ASN A 71 33.46 -30.30 -12.43
N TRP A 72 32.21 -30.71 -12.60
CA TRP A 72 31.17 -30.65 -11.59
C TRP A 72 31.22 -31.90 -10.71
N THR A 73 31.56 -31.74 -9.44
CA THR A 73 31.27 -32.76 -8.42
C THR A 73 29.85 -32.53 -7.90
N PRO A 74 28.93 -33.52 -7.97
CA PRO A 74 27.53 -33.32 -7.62
C PRO A 74 27.42 -33.06 -6.12
N ASN A 75 27.00 -31.85 -5.76
CA ASN A 75 26.82 -31.46 -4.37
C ASN A 75 25.32 -31.54 -4.04
N LYS A 76 24.99 -31.85 -2.78
CA LYS A 76 23.63 -32.21 -2.31
C LYS A 76 22.52 -31.15 -2.52
N TYR A 77 22.85 -30.02 -3.14
CA TYR A 77 22.00 -28.88 -3.44
C TYR A 77 21.69 -28.70 -4.95
N ASP A 78 22.08 -29.65 -5.80
CA ASP A 78 21.94 -29.54 -7.27
C ASP A 78 20.49 -29.32 -7.75
N HIS A 79 19.49 -29.78 -6.98
CA HIS A 79 18.08 -29.64 -7.34
C HIS A 79 17.59 -28.18 -7.34
N THR A 80 18.16 -27.29 -6.52
CA THR A 80 17.75 -25.88 -6.50
C THR A 80 18.42 -25.07 -7.59
N SER A 81 19.67 -25.39 -7.95
CA SER A 81 20.39 -24.72 -9.03
C SER A 81 19.77 -25.05 -10.40
N ASN A 82 19.39 -26.32 -10.62
CA ASN A 82 18.74 -26.76 -11.86
C ASN A 82 17.38 -26.07 -12.05
N ARG A 83 16.61 -25.88 -10.99
CA ARG A 83 15.32 -25.16 -11.05
C ARG A 83 15.50 -23.68 -11.39
N ILE A 84 16.57 -23.04 -10.90
CA ILE A 84 16.86 -21.63 -11.23
C ILE A 84 17.27 -21.50 -12.70
N ILE A 85 18.09 -22.43 -13.20
CA ILE A 85 18.50 -22.46 -14.61
C ILE A 85 17.29 -22.74 -15.52
N GLU A 86 16.41 -23.66 -15.12
CA GLU A 86 15.18 -24.01 -15.84
C GLU A 86 14.17 -22.85 -15.86
N LEU A 87 14.04 -22.09 -14.77
CA LEU A 87 13.20 -20.89 -14.70
C LEU A 87 13.78 -19.69 -15.47
N ALA A 88 15.11 -19.65 -15.64
CA ALA A 88 15.79 -18.58 -16.37
C ALA A 88 15.74 -18.77 -17.90
N GLN A 89 15.44 -19.98 -18.39
CA GLN A 89 15.21 -20.18 -19.81
C GLN A 89 13.93 -19.46 -20.25
N PRO A 90 13.95 -18.74 -21.40
CA PRO A 90 12.76 -18.08 -21.91
C PRO A 90 11.71 -19.15 -22.17
N LYS A 91 10.57 -19.05 -21.48
CA LYS A 91 9.46 -19.99 -21.64
C LYS A 91 9.15 -20.09 -23.13
N GLN A 92 9.31 -21.28 -23.71
CA GLN A 92 8.93 -21.53 -25.09
C GLN A 92 7.51 -21.02 -25.27
N GLN A 93 7.26 -20.26 -26.33
CA GLN A 93 5.92 -19.74 -26.62
C GLN A 93 4.96 -20.93 -26.56
N LEU A 94 4.05 -20.88 -25.58
CA LEU A 94 3.07 -21.95 -25.38
C LEU A 94 2.38 -22.16 -26.71
N LYS A 95 2.61 -23.32 -27.34
CA LYS A 95 1.87 -23.74 -28.53
C LYS A 95 0.45 -24.00 -28.05
N PHE A 96 -0.39 -22.97 -28.07
CA PHE A 96 -1.81 -23.11 -27.78
C PHE A 96 -2.38 -24.11 -28.79
N HIS A 97 -3.12 -25.09 -28.28
CA HIS A 97 -3.79 -26.07 -29.13
C HIS A 97 -4.63 -25.31 -30.18
N PRO A 98 -4.67 -25.71 -31.46
CA PRO A 98 -5.38 -24.95 -32.50
C PRO A 98 -6.88 -24.75 -32.21
N GLN A 99 -7.45 -25.57 -31.34
CA GLN A 99 -8.82 -25.38 -30.80
C GLN A 99 -8.94 -24.18 -29.86
N CYS A 100 -7.89 -23.83 -29.11
CA CYS A 100 -7.89 -22.68 -28.20
C CYS A 100 -7.88 -21.33 -28.95
N ASN A 101 -7.36 -21.29 -30.18
CA ASN A 101 -7.38 -20.08 -31.03
C ASN A 101 -8.77 -19.80 -31.63
N LYS A 102 -9.69 -20.77 -31.59
CA LYS A 102 -11.08 -20.61 -32.08
C LYS A 102 -12.06 -20.22 -30.97
N VAL A 103 -11.61 -20.05 -29.73
CA VAL A 103 -12.47 -19.60 -28.65
C VAL A 103 -12.72 -18.12 -28.87
N GLU A 104 -13.92 -17.77 -29.35
CA GLU A 104 -14.38 -16.39 -29.40
C GLU A 104 -14.05 -15.71 -28.07
N PRO A 105 -13.54 -14.46 -28.08
CA PRO A 105 -13.20 -13.76 -26.86
C PRO A 105 -14.45 -13.78 -25.97
N ARG A 106 -14.38 -14.57 -24.89
CA ARG A 106 -15.50 -14.71 -23.94
C ARG A 106 -15.88 -13.28 -23.58
N LYS A 107 -17.10 -12.87 -23.93
CA LYS A 107 -17.66 -11.55 -23.62
C LYS A 107 -17.22 -11.24 -22.21
N SER A 108 -16.35 -10.24 -22.05
CA SER A 108 -15.76 -9.94 -20.75
C SER A 108 -16.92 -9.81 -19.79
N TYR A 109 -17.01 -10.69 -18.79
CA TYR A 109 -18.09 -10.70 -17.81
C TYR A 109 -17.94 -9.51 -16.84
N LEU A 110 -17.57 -8.35 -17.37
CA LEU A 110 -17.71 -7.08 -16.71
C LEU A 110 -19.19 -6.99 -16.37
N ARG A 111 -19.49 -7.21 -15.09
CA ARG A 111 -20.81 -6.97 -14.57
C ARG A 111 -21.18 -5.53 -14.99
N PRO A 112 -22.40 -5.29 -15.47
CA PRO A 112 -22.89 -3.93 -15.66
C PRO A 112 -22.49 -3.08 -14.46
N TYR A 113 -22.02 -1.85 -14.71
CA TYR A 113 -21.41 -0.99 -13.70
C TYR A 113 -22.25 -0.90 -12.42
N GLU A 114 -23.58 -0.87 -12.57
CA GLU A 114 -24.57 -0.89 -11.48
C GLU A 114 -24.49 -2.14 -10.59
N LYS A 115 -24.32 -3.33 -11.18
CA LYS A 115 -24.14 -4.59 -10.45
C LYS A 115 -22.78 -4.63 -9.75
N GLN A 116 -21.76 -3.97 -10.32
CA GLN A 116 -20.44 -3.89 -9.72
C GLN A 116 -20.42 -2.93 -8.53
N THR A 117 -21.05 -1.76 -8.64
CA THR A 117 -21.16 -0.79 -7.55
C THR A 117 -22.04 -1.31 -6.41
N ALA A 118 -23.14 -1.99 -6.72
CA ALA A 118 -23.97 -2.66 -5.70
C ALA A 118 -23.18 -3.76 -4.96
N TRP A 119 -22.43 -4.59 -5.69
CA TRP A 119 -21.59 -5.63 -5.08
C TRP A 119 -20.47 -5.04 -4.22
N LEU A 120 -19.82 -3.98 -4.66
CA LEU A 120 -18.81 -3.26 -3.86
C LEU A 120 -19.44 -2.66 -2.60
N LYS A 121 -20.64 -2.07 -2.70
CA LYS A 121 -21.36 -1.50 -1.54
C LYS A 121 -21.68 -2.56 -0.49
N ILE A 122 -22.04 -3.78 -0.90
CA ILE A 122 -22.30 -4.91 0.01
C ILE A 122 -21.01 -5.42 0.67
N ASN A 123 -19.89 -5.48 -0.06
CA ASN A 123 -18.64 -6.06 0.44
C ASN A 123 -17.69 -5.05 1.11
N ALA A 124 -17.87 -3.75 0.89
CA ALA A 124 -17.10 -2.70 1.55
C ALA A 124 -17.56 -2.45 2.99
N VAL A 125 -18.76 -2.90 3.37
CA VAL A 125 -19.20 -2.87 4.77
C VAL A 125 -18.32 -3.87 5.54
N PRO A 126 -17.64 -3.44 6.61
CA PRO A 126 -16.85 -4.36 7.43
C PRO A 126 -17.77 -5.46 7.93
N LYS A 127 -17.45 -6.72 7.58
CA LYS A 127 -18.23 -7.87 8.04
C LYS A 127 -18.22 -7.84 9.55
N THR A 128 -19.40 -7.80 10.17
CA THR A 128 -19.53 -7.96 11.60
C THR A 128 -18.95 -9.32 11.93
N ILE A 129 -17.79 -9.33 12.60
CA ILE A 129 -17.19 -10.57 13.06
C ILE A 129 -18.22 -11.17 14.02
N PHE A 130 -18.83 -12.29 13.63
CA PHE A 130 -19.71 -13.03 14.51
C PHE A 130 -18.87 -13.42 15.73
N LYS A 131 -19.08 -12.69 16.82
CA LYS A 131 -18.57 -13.09 18.13
C LYS A 131 -19.60 -14.09 18.63
N PRO A 132 -19.30 -15.40 18.68
CA PRO A 132 -20.20 -16.31 19.37
C PRO A 132 -20.48 -15.75 20.77
N PRO A 133 -21.70 -15.89 21.30
CA PRO A 133 -21.98 -15.46 22.66
C PRO A 133 -20.93 -16.05 23.59
N LEU A 134 -20.42 -15.25 24.52
CA LEU A 134 -19.45 -15.70 25.51
C LEU A 134 -20.14 -16.75 26.39
N VAL A 135 -20.09 -18.02 25.96
CA VAL A 135 -20.50 -19.13 26.80
C VAL A 135 -19.46 -19.20 27.91
N LEU A 136 -19.84 -18.74 29.10
CA LEU A 136 -19.08 -18.99 30.31
C LEU A 136 -18.89 -20.49 30.40
N LYS A 137 -17.66 -20.97 30.14
CA LYS A 137 -17.32 -22.36 30.34
C LYS A 137 -17.55 -22.64 31.82
N LYS A 138 -18.62 -23.37 32.13
CA LYS A 138 -18.82 -23.95 33.45
C LYS A 138 -17.73 -24.99 33.58
N TYR A 139 -16.60 -24.63 34.17
CA TYR A 139 -15.63 -25.61 34.60
C TYR A 139 -16.33 -26.42 35.69
N THR A 140 -16.87 -27.58 35.32
CA THR A 140 -17.19 -28.62 36.29
C THR A 140 -15.87 -28.91 37.00
N LYS A 141 -15.86 -28.77 38.33
CA LYS A 141 -14.73 -29.25 39.11
C LYS A 141 -14.59 -30.73 38.75
N LEU A 142 -13.40 -31.12 38.29
CA LEU A 142 -13.10 -32.52 38.03
C LEU A 142 -13.41 -33.30 39.30
N THR A 143 -14.00 -34.49 39.13
CA THR A 143 -14.17 -35.42 40.24
C THR A 143 -12.80 -35.86 40.74
N GLU A 144 -12.72 -36.29 42.01
CA GLU A 144 -11.45 -36.72 42.62
C GLU A 144 -10.77 -37.83 41.80
N ALA A 145 -11.55 -38.77 41.26
CA ALA A 145 -11.06 -39.83 40.37
C ALA A 145 -10.46 -39.30 39.06
N GLU A 146 -11.07 -38.28 38.44
CA GLU A 146 -10.52 -37.66 37.22
C GLU A 146 -9.24 -36.88 37.51
N ILE A 147 -9.11 -36.33 38.71
CA ILE A 147 -7.88 -35.65 39.17
C ILE A 147 -6.76 -36.69 39.35
N GLU A 148 -7.06 -37.83 39.96
CA GLU A 148 -6.10 -38.94 40.11
C GLU A 148 -5.64 -39.49 38.76
N GLU A 149 -6.57 -39.75 37.83
CA GLU A 149 -6.23 -40.21 36.48
C GLU A 149 -5.36 -39.17 35.72
N PHE A 150 -5.63 -37.88 35.93
CA PHE A 150 -4.83 -36.81 35.35
C PHE A 150 -3.41 -36.76 35.94
N ILE A 151 -3.27 -36.96 37.25
CA ILE A 151 -1.97 -37.04 37.93
C ILE A 151 -1.18 -38.26 37.43
N ASP A 152 -1.83 -39.41 37.26
CA ASP A 152 -1.21 -40.61 36.70
C ASP A 152 -0.72 -40.38 35.28
N ARG A 153 -1.52 -39.74 34.43
CA ARG A 153 -1.09 -39.34 33.08
C ARG A 153 0.11 -38.39 33.11
N LEU A 154 0.13 -37.41 34.02
CA LEU A 154 1.27 -36.50 34.17
C LEU A 154 2.54 -37.22 34.65
N SER A 155 2.40 -38.24 35.48
CA SER A 155 3.52 -39.07 35.95
C SER A 155 4.14 -39.90 34.83
N ALA A 156 3.33 -40.34 33.87
CA ALA A 156 3.74 -41.11 32.70
C ALA A 156 4.42 -40.25 31.62
N ILE A 157 4.31 -38.91 31.69
CA ILE A 157 5.03 -38.03 30.76
C ILE A 157 6.53 -38.16 31.08
N PRO A 158 7.35 -38.67 30.14
CA PRO A 158 8.79 -38.74 30.35
C PRO A 158 9.27 -37.32 30.61
N LYS A 159 9.99 -37.09 31.73
CA LYS A 159 10.59 -35.79 32.09
C LYS A 159 11.28 -35.27 30.84
N SER A 160 10.62 -34.37 30.12
CA SER A 160 11.00 -33.96 28.77
C SER A 160 12.46 -33.57 28.86
N ARG A 161 13.29 -34.30 28.09
CA ARG A 161 14.76 -34.28 28.12
C ARG A 161 15.24 -32.97 28.70
N ARG A 162 15.51 -32.98 30.02
CA ARG A 162 15.99 -31.79 30.74
C ARG A 162 17.07 -31.23 29.86
N TYR A 163 16.86 -30.01 29.35
CA TYR A 163 17.79 -29.35 28.44
C TYR A 163 19.18 -29.61 28.99
N THR A 164 19.93 -30.52 28.36
CA THR A 164 21.33 -30.67 28.66
C THR A 164 21.85 -29.28 28.37
N ILE A 165 22.37 -28.62 29.40
CA ILE A 165 23.00 -27.32 29.25
C ILE A 165 24.16 -27.60 28.31
N LEU A 166 23.90 -27.43 27.01
CA LEU A 166 24.89 -27.57 25.97
C LEU A 166 25.93 -26.54 26.34
N LYS A 167 27.05 -27.00 26.91
CA LYS A 167 28.21 -26.17 27.20
C LYS A 167 28.60 -25.60 25.84
N LYS A 168 28.19 -24.36 25.57
CA LYS A 168 28.58 -23.66 24.35
C LYS A 168 30.08 -23.53 24.44
N GLU A 169 30.79 -24.25 23.58
CA GLU A 169 32.22 -24.05 23.42
C GLU A 169 32.48 -22.57 23.15
N PRO A 170 33.54 -21.99 23.74
CA PRO A 170 33.88 -20.60 23.51
C PRO A 170 34.15 -20.41 22.03
N LYS A 171 33.33 -19.58 21.38
CA LYS A 171 33.49 -19.29 19.95
C LYS A 171 34.92 -18.78 19.71
N PRO A 172 35.62 -19.29 18.68
CA PRO A 172 36.98 -18.84 18.38
C PRO A 172 36.98 -17.32 18.17
N LYS A 173 37.93 -16.63 18.81
CA LYS A 173 38.11 -15.19 18.62
C LYS A 173 38.64 -14.97 17.19
N ILE A 174 37.77 -14.52 16.30
CA ILE A 174 38.14 -14.16 14.93
C ILE A 174 39.02 -12.90 15.01
N LYS A 175 40.33 -13.06 14.76
CA LYS A 175 41.31 -11.96 14.87
C LYS A 175 41.23 -10.97 13.71
N LYS A 176 40.80 -11.41 12.53
CA LYS A 176 40.65 -10.58 11.33
C LYS A 176 39.41 -11.01 10.58
N LEU A 177 38.68 -10.01 10.09
CA LEU A 177 37.54 -10.22 9.19
C LEU A 177 38.07 -10.75 7.84
N PRO A 178 37.33 -11.65 7.17
CA PRO A 178 37.71 -12.09 5.83
C PRO A 178 37.64 -10.92 4.85
N ASP A 179 38.53 -10.90 3.85
CA ASP A 179 38.68 -9.77 2.93
C ASP A 179 37.38 -9.39 2.20
N LYS A 180 36.56 -10.39 1.83
CA LYS A 180 35.23 -10.18 1.23
C LYS A 180 34.29 -9.37 2.13
N MET A 181 34.42 -9.56 3.44
CA MET A 181 33.62 -8.82 4.42
C MET A 181 34.15 -7.40 4.61
N ILE A 182 35.47 -7.20 4.55
CA ILE A 182 36.10 -5.87 4.53
C ILE A 182 35.66 -5.09 3.29
N GLU A 183 35.68 -5.72 2.11
CA GLU A 183 35.22 -5.11 0.85
C GLU A 183 33.74 -4.72 0.91
N SER A 184 32.89 -5.59 1.47
CA SER A 184 31.46 -5.29 1.70
C SER A 184 31.27 -4.13 2.67
N ILE A 185 32.02 -4.10 3.78
CA ILE A 185 31.98 -3.01 4.75
C ILE A 185 32.40 -1.69 4.08
N ASN A 186 33.48 -1.69 3.30
CA ASN A 186 33.95 -0.51 2.58
C ASN A 186 32.88 -0.01 1.59
N ARG A 187 32.31 -0.91 0.79
CA ARG A 187 31.22 -0.59 -0.15
C ARG A 187 29.97 -0.02 0.54
N LEU A 188 29.64 -0.51 1.73
CA LEU A 188 28.49 -0.04 2.51
C LEU A 188 28.77 1.24 3.29
N SER A 189 30.05 1.50 3.61
CA SER A 189 30.49 2.71 4.31
C SER A 189 30.44 3.95 3.40
N GLU A 190 30.56 3.77 2.09
CA GLU A 190 30.41 4.85 1.13
C GLU A 190 28.94 5.32 1.05
N PRO A 191 28.67 6.63 1.16
CA PRO A 191 27.32 7.16 1.01
C PRO A 191 26.79 6.84 -0.39
N ARG A 192 25.58 6.31 -0.47
CA ARG A 192 24.94 6.03 -1.77
C ARG A 192 24.78 7.34 -2.53
N LYS A 193 25.38 7.41 -3.72
CA LYS A 193 25.20 8.54 -4.64
C LYS A 193 23.72 8.62 -5.03
N LEU A 194 23.04 9.70 -4.65
CA LEU A 194 21.66 9.95 -5.06
C LEU A 194 21.60 10.04 -6.59
N ALA A 195 20.54 9.48 -7.18
CA ALA A 195 20.23 9.66 -8.60
C ALA A 195 20.13 11.16 -8.93
N SER A 196 20.46 11.56 -10.16
CA SER A 196 20.46 12.97 -10.57
C SER A 196 19.14 13.68 -10.29
N GLU A 197 18.03 12.98 -10.45
CA GLU A 197 16.66 13.47 -10.20
C GLU A 197 16.35 13.71 -8.71
N MET A 198 17.09 13.04 -7.81
CA MET A 198 16.90 13.12 -6.36
C MET A 198 17.92 14.04 -5.69
N ARG A 199 18.86 14.60 -6.45
CA ARG A 199 19.68 15.70 -5.97
C ARG A 199 18.74 16.87 -5.77
N LEU A 200 18.67 17.40 -4.55
CA LEU A 200 17.98 18.66 -4.29
C LEU A 200 18.51 19.67 -5.31
N ASN A 201 17.65 20.19 -6.17
CA ASN A 201 18.00 21.33 -7.00
C ASN A 201 18.42 22.41 -6.01
N ILE A 202 19.71 22.74 -5.98
CA ILE A 202 20.26 23.76 -5.07
C ILE A 202 19.62 25.13 -5.39
N GLU A 203 19.11 25.27 -6.62
CA GLU A 203 18.32 26.40 -7.11
C GLU A 203 16.82 26.36 -6.71
N TYR A 204 16.34 25.27 -6.10
CA TYR A 204 14.95 25.18 -5.65
C TYR A 204 14.78 25.99 -4.36
N ASN A 205 14.28 27.21 -4.50
CA ASN A 205 13.88 28.03 -3.38
C ASN A 205 12.53 27.53 -2.83
N PRO A 206 12.47 26.96 -1.61
CA PRO A 206 11.22 26.43 -1.06
C PRO A 206 10.18 27.52 -0.75
N PHE A 207 10.60 28.79 -0.72
CA PHE A 207 9.71 29.93 -0.49
C PHE A 207 9.11 30.50 -1.78
N GLU A 208 9.65 30.15 -2.94
CA GLU A 208 9.11 30.57 -4.23
C GLU A 208 8.02 29.60 -4.70
N ILE A 209 6.77 29.98 -4.46
CA ILE A 209 5.62 29.23 -4.95
C ILE A 209 5.40 29.63 -6.42
N PRO A 210 5.47 28.68 -7.39
CA PRO A 210 5.29 29.01 -8.79
C PRO A 210 3.87 29.53 -9.05
N LEU A 211 3.73 30.54 -9.92
CA LEU A 211 2.45 31.19 -10.23
C LEU A 211 1.36 30.21 -10.68
N ARG A 212 1.74 29.10 -11.32
CA ARG A 212 0.81 28.03 -11.74
C ARG A 212 0.13 27.35 -10.55
N VAL A 213 0.87 27.17 -9.44
CA VAL A 213 0.33 26.56 -8.21
C VAL A 213 -0.57 27.55 -7.48
N LEU A 214 -0.20 28.83 -7.41
CA LEU A 214 -1.04 29.88 -6.82
C LEU A 214 -2.39 30.04 -7.55
N ARG A 215 -2.39 29.87 -8.88
CA ARG A 215 -3.61 29.96 -9.72
C ARG A 215 -4.34 28.62 -9.86
N HIS A 216 -3.86 27.55 -9.24
CA HIS A 216 -4.43 26.22 -9.38
C HIS A 216 -5.80 26.16 -8.68
N LYS A 217 -6.85 25.82 -9.44
CA LYS A 217 -8.17 25.58 -8.87
C LYS A 217 -8.18 24.21 -8.18
N PRO A 218 -8.46 24.13 -6.86
CA PRO A 218 -8.50 22.86 -6.16
C PRO A 218 -9.57 21.94 -6.78
N SER A 219 -9.31 20.63 -6.76
CA SER A 219 -10.32 19.65 -7.18
C SER A 219 -11.52 19.68 -6.21
N LYS A 220 -12.70 19.27 -6.69
CA LYS A 220 -13.92 19.22 -5.87
C LYS A 220 -13.70 18.47 -4.54
N ARG A 221 -13.03 17.31 -4.61
CA ARG A 221 -12.67 16.51 -3.42
C ARG A 221 -11.77 17.26 -2.44
N ILE A 222 -10.81 18.04 -2.92
CA ILE A 222 -9.94 18.85 -2.04
C ILE A 222 -10.75 19.96 -1.38
N GLY A 223 -11.67 20.59 -2.12
CA GLY A 223 -12.62 21.55 -1.55
C GLY A 223 -13.45 20.94 -0.42
N GLU A 224 -14.10 19.81 -0.67
CA GLU A 224 -14.92 19.07 0.30
C GLU A 224 -14.14 18.64 1.56
N LEU A 225 -12.83 18.37 1.42
CA LEU A 225 -11.97 18.01 2.55
C LEU A 225 -11.46 19.22 3.32
N ALA A 226 -11.28 20.36 2.65
CA ALA A 226 -10.84 21.61 3.25
C ALA A 226 -11.98 22.33 3.98
N GLU A 227 -13.23 22.09 3.58
CA GLU A 227 -14.40 22.62 4.28
C GLU A 227 -14.47 22.07 5.72
N PRO A 228 -14.64 22.95 6.73
CA PRO A 228 -14.77 22.50 8.11
C PRO A 228 -16.03 21.66 8.25
N LYS A 229 -15.87 20.40 8.65
CA LYS A 229 -16.99 19.50 8.92
C LYS A 229 -17.59 19.84 10.27
N VAL A 230 -18.77 20.46 10.25
CA VAL A 230 -19.61 20.59 11.46
C VAL A 230 -20.23 19.24 11.71
N TYR A 231 -19.63 18.48 12.64
CA TYR A 231 -20.24 17.25 13.10
C TYR A 231 -21.32 17.62 14.11
N GLU A 232 -22.59 17.50 13.72
CA GLU A 232 -23.72 17.51 14.66
C GLU A 232 -23.74 16.20 15.45
N THR A 233 -22.68 15.93 16.22
CA THR A 233 -22.81 14.88 17.24
C THR A 233 -23.68 15.47 18.33
N SER A 234 -24.83 14.84 18.60
CA SER A 234 -25.68 15.09 19.77
C SER A 234 -24.89 15.16 21.08
N ALA A 235 -23.70 14.54 21.13
CA ALA A 235 -22.75 14.63 22.22
C ALA A 235 -22.03 15.98 22.41
N ILE A 236 -21.99 16.89 21.42
CA ILE A 236 -21.32 18.20 21.56
C ILE A 236 -22.14 19.18 22.42
N LYS A 237 -23.48 19.07 22.41
CA LYS A 237 -24.33 19.84 23.32
C LYS A 237 -24.04 19.52 24.79
N ASP A 238 -23.60 18.30 25.08
CA ASP A 238 -23.20 17.86 26.42
C ASP A 238 -21.68 17.97 26.68
N ALA A 239 -20.86 18.01 25.62
CA ALA A 239 -19.39 18.05 25.72
C ALA A 239 -18.82 19.47 25.84
N ILE A 240 -19.50 20.48 25.31
CA ILE A 240 -19.19 21.87 25.65
C ILE A 240 -19.89 22.15 26.98
N ARG A 241 -19.23 21.77 28.08
CA ARG A 241 -19.62 22.27 29.41
C ARG A 241 -19.57 23.80 29.35
N GLU A 242 -20.66 24.46 29.72
CA GLU A 242 -20.73 25.93 29.79
C GLU A 242 -19.58 26.50 30.64
N ASN A 243 -19.12 25.74 31.63
CA ASN A 243 -17.90 26.02 32.37
C ASN A 243 -16.88 24.87 32.24
N PRO A 244 -15.72 25.09 31.58
CA PRO A 244 -14.69 24.07 31.41
C PRO A 244 -14.05 23.64 32.73
N PHE A 245 -14.22 24.42 33.81
CA PHE A 245 -13.70 24.10 35.15
C PHE A 245 -14.72 23.41 36.05
N GLU A 246 -15.94 23.17 35.57
CA GLU A 246 -16.94 22.49 36.37
C GLU A 246 -16.59 21.00 36.52
N VAL A 247 -16.18 20.62 37.72
CA VAL A 247 -15.90 19.23 38.11
C VAL A 247 -17.22 18.56 38.47
N SER A 248 -17.44 17.33 37.99
CA SER A 248 -18.67 16.61 38.34
C SER A 248 -18.71 16.31 39.85
N LYS A 249 -19.90 16.45 40.46
CA LYS A 249 -20.11 16.16 41.89
C LYS A 249 -19.73 14.72 42.26
N SER A 250 -19.83 13.78 41.32
CA SER A 250 -19.38 12.39 41.49
C SER A 250 -17.87 12.26 41.59
N SER A 251 -17.11 13.06 40.84
CA SER A 251 -15.65 13.11 40.93
C SER A 251 -15.19 13.65 42.28
N LEU A 252 -15.88 14.64 42.85
CA LEU A 252 -15.59 15.15 44.20
C LEU A 252 -15.87 14.13 45.31
N LYS A 253 -16.86 13.24 45.10
CA LYS A 253 -17.22 12.18 46.05
C LYS A 253 -16.42 10.87 45.86
N TYR A 254 -15.58 10.79 44.83
CA TYR A 254 -14.88 9.56 44.48
C TYR A 254 -13.84 9.19 45.53
N LYS A 255 -13.95 7.98 46.10
CA LYS A 255 -12.94 7.40 46.98
C LYS A 255 -11.89 6.69 46.13
N ALA A 256 -10.63 7.11 46.21
CA ALA A 256 -9.53 6.50 45.47
C ALA A 256 -9.41 4.99 45.76
N THR A 257 -9.24 4.19 44.70
CA THR A 257 -9.04 2.74 44.81
C THR A 257 -7.70 2.39 45.47
N LYS A 258 -7.60 1.16 46.01
CA LYS A 258 -6.36 0.66 46.64
C LYS A 258 -5.14 0.77 45.72
N LEU A 259 -5.32 0.51 44.43
CA LEU A 259 -4.23 0.58 43.44
C LEU A 259 -3.76 2.02 43.23
N ILE A 260 -4.69 2.98 43.07
CA ILE A 260 -4.34 4.40 42.93
C ILE A 260 -3.59 4.88 44.18
N LYS A 261 -4.07 4.50 45.36
CA LYS A 261 -3.37 4.82 46.63
C LYS A 261 -1.96 4.23 46.67
N LYS A 262 -1.78 2.98 46.24
CA LYS A 262 -0.46 2.32 46.20
C LYS A 262 0.50 2.99 45.21
N LEU A 263 0.02 3.43 44.05
CA LEU A 263 0.84 4.11 43.05
C LEU A 263 1.20 5.55 43.46
N ALA A 264 0.31 6.22 44.19
CA ALA A 264 0.57 7.57 44.70
C ALA A 264 1.57 7.57 45.86
N GLN A 265 1.76 6.44 46.55
CA GLN A 265 2.79 6.31 47.57
C GLN A 265 4.18 6.21 46.92
N PRO A 266 5.20 6.92 47.45
CA PRO A 266 6.56 6.83 46.95
C PRO A 266 7.07 5.39 47.09
N ARG A 267 7.76 4.90 46.05
CA ARG A 267 8.43 3.60 46.12
C ARG A 267 9.56 3.71 47.14
N ARG A 268 9.48 2.92 48.20
CA ARG A 268 10.63 2.69 49.09
C ARG A 268 11.57 1.75 48.36
N TYR A 269 12.78 2.23 48.09
CA TYR A 269 13.89 1.39 47.66
C TYR A 269 14.74 1.15 48.91
N ASP A 270 14.99 -0.12 49.22
CA ASP A 270 15.91 -0.49 50.29
C ASP A 270 17.33 -0.25 49.77
N ASN A 271 18.11 0.56 50.49
CA ASN A 271 19.51 0.88 50.19
C ASN A 271 20.43 -0.23 50.70
#